data_AF-A0A7S2AES1-F1
#
_entry.id   AF-A0A7S2AES1-F1
#
_cell.length_a   1.000
_cell.length_b   1.000
_cell.length_c   1.000
_cell.angle_alpha   90.00
_cell.angle_beta   90.00
_cell.angle_gamma   90.00
#
_symmetry.space_group_name_H-M   'P 1'
#
loop_
_entity.id
_entity.type
_entity.pdbx_description
1 polymer ?
#
loop_
_entity_poly.entity_id
_entity_poly.type
_entity_poly.pdbx_seq_one_letter_code
_entity_poly.pdbx_strand_id
1 'polypeptide(L)'
;SGKSSLINTLRGLLPGDPAAAPVGVEATTLQPMSYLWCLDPAERGEGCYLMLPEDSPSPEVSPEASADGRPRLLARGAIGGSVGPHEVRIWDLPGLDTKKREAYISELGLPFFDVVLIVYSQRVTGLELELARSLEEVHKVPHLAVRSQVDLDIESESADHGRSEEEVLRQLRADALSEGLGSVFLVSARQPKQFELPQLMENICSVAKVRRRMHLETECPICYECFNEEDEDHSCCTCHWCGNGVCGRCARNLRGAQGEAPCPFCRRWTKLAKPPIL
;
A
#
# COMPACT_ATOMS: atom_id res chain seq x y z
N SER A 1 12.81 -1.81 10.48
CA SER A 1 12.33 -1.60 9.09
C SER A 1 11.64 -0.26 8.86
N GLY A 2 11.09 0.44 9.86
CA GLY A 2 10.57 1.80 9.63
C GLY A 2 9.30 1.89 8.76
N LYS A 3 8.47 0.83 8.74
CA LYS A 3 7.24 0.75 7.93
C LYS A 3 6.30 1.94 8.16
N SER A 4 5.97 2.21 9.42
CA SER A 4 5.04 3.29 9.78
C SER A 4 5.61 4.67 9.43
N SER A 5 6.93 4.86 9.56
CA SER A 5 7.61 6.08 9.07
C SER A 5 7.46 6.24 7.56
N LEU A 6 7.72 5.18 6.79
CA LEU A 6 7.54 5.18 5.34
C LEU A 6 6.09 5.50 4.95
N ILE A 7 5.10 4.93 5.65
CA ILE A 7 3.67 5.20 5.41
C ILE A 7 3.34 6.66 5.64
N ASN A 8 3.86 7.26 6.71
CA ASN A 8 3.64 8.69 6.99
C ASN A 8 4.25 9.57 5.90
N THR A 9 5.47 9.23 5.47
CA THR A 9 6.14 9.91 4.37
C THR A 9 5.35 9.80 3.06
N LEU A 10 4.86 8.62 2.69
CA LEU A 10 4.02 8.42 1.51
C LEU A 10 2.75 9.28 1.57
N ARG A 11 2.18 9.45 2.76
CA ARG A 11 0.98 10.27 3.03
C ARG A 11 1.28 11.76 3.18
N GLY A 12 2.54 12.19 3.10
CA GLY A 12 2.94 13.59 3.30
C GLY A 12 2.75 14.09 4.73
N LEU A 13 2.69 13.19 5.72
CA LEU A 13 2.49 13.55 7.13
C LEU A 13 3.83 13.81 7.82
N LEU A 14 3.87 14.88 8.60
CA LEU A 14 5.04 15.25 9.39
C LEU A 14 5.15 14.41 10.67
N PRO A 15 6.37 14.23 11.22
CA PRO A 15 6.55 13.62 12.53
C PRO A 15 5.73 14.36 13.60
N GLY A 16 4.89 13.62 14.34
CA GLY A 16 4.02 14.19 15.39
C GLY A 16 2.62 14.61 14.93
N ASP A 17 2.28 14.45 13.65
CA ASP A 17 0.91 14.66 13.17
C ASP A 17 -0.07 13.69 13.85
N PRO A 18 -1.23 14.16 14.38
CA PRO A 18 -2.22 13.29 15.02
C PRO A 18 -2.78 12.17 14.12
N ALA A 19 -2.74 12.35 12.80
CA ALA A 19 -3.16 11.36 11.81
C ALA A 19 -2.02 10.44 11.34
N ALA A 20 -0.81 10.61 11.88
CA ALA A 20 0.35 9.78 11.59
C ALA A 20 0.20 8.37 12.17
N ALA A 21 0.67 7.38 11.41
CA ALA A 21 0.89 6.03 11.90
C ALA A 21 1.89 6.06 13.06
N PRO A 22 1.64 5.35 14.17
CA PRO A 22 2.54 5.31 15.32
C PRO A 22 3.93 4.79 14.94
N VAL A 23 4.98 5.50 15.37
CA VAL A 23 6.38 5.12 15.14
C VAL A 23 7.09 4.85 16.47
N GLY A 24 7.99 3.86 16.51
CA GLY A 24 8.68 3.44 17.73
C GLY A 24 9.72 2.34 17.49
N VAL A 25 10.50 2.04 18.53
CA VAL A 25 11.58 1.02 18.51
C VAL A 25 11.03 -0.40 18.69
N GLU A 26 9.93 -0.55 19.44
CA GLU A 26 9.18 -1.81 19.55
C GLU A 26 8.24 -2.00 18.35
N ALA A 27 7.74 -3.23 18.16
CA ALA A 27 6.73 -3.49 17.14
C ALA A 27 5.46 -2.69 17.44
N THR A 28 5.28 -1.56 16.75
CA THR A 28 4.16 -0.63 16.99
C THR A 28 2.81 -1.13 16.49
N THR A 29 2.83 -2.08 15.55
CA THR A 29 1.63 -2.56 14.86
C THR A 29 1.36 -4.01 15.27
N LEU A 30 0.37 -4.23 16.13
CA LEU A 30 -0.09 -5.56 16.57
C LEU A 30 -1.28 -6.07 15.74
N GLN A 31 -2.01 -5.16 15.09
CA GLN A 31 -3.13 -5.46 14.22
C GLN A 31 -3.01 -4.66 12.92
N PRO A 32 -3.51 -5.18 11.77
CA PRO A 32 -3.51 -4.44 10.52
C PRO A 32 -4.24 -3.09 10.63
N MET A 33 -3.56 -2.00 10.26
CA MET A 33 -4.11 -0.66 10.28
C MET A 33 -4.16 -0.09 8.86
N SER A 34 -5.30 0.46 8.45
CA SER A 34 -5.46 1.04 7.10
C SER A 34 -5.40 2.56 7.13
N TYR A 35 -4.74 3.14 6.13
CA TYR A 35 -4.60 4.56 5.92
C TYR A 35 -5.01 4.92 4.49
N LEU A 36 -5.68 6.05 4.33
CA LEU A 36 -6.01 6.59 3.02
C LEU A 36 -4.83 7.42 2.49
N TRP A 37 -4.55 7.25 1.21
CA TRP A 37 -3.57 8.00 0.45
C TRP A 37 -4.21 8.53 -0.83
N CYS A 38 -4.34 9.85 -0.94
CA CYS A 38 -4.86 10.50 -2.15
C CYS A 38 -3.79 10.50 -3.24
N LEU A 39 -4.14 10.03 -4.44
CA LEU A 39 -3.27 9.97 -5.60
C LEU A 39 -3.20 11.30 -6.37
N ASP A 40 -4.17 12.20 -6.17
CA ASP A 40 -4.19 13.48 -6.87
C ASP A 40 -3.39 14.55 -6.10
N PRO A 41 -2.27 15.05 -6.63
CA PRO A 41 -1.52 16.13 -6.02
C PRO A 41 -2.29 17.44 -5.86
N ALA A 42 -3.32 17.69 -6.67
CA ALA A 42 -4.13 18.92 -6.63
C ALA A 42 -5.23 18.88 -5.54
N GLU A 43 -5.69 17.68 -5.15
CA GLU A 43 -6.68 17.50 -4.07
C GLU A 43 -6.02 17.27 -2.70
N ARG A 44 -4.69 17.11 -2.69
CA ARG A 44 -3.87 17.07 -1.48
C ARG A 44 -3.80 18.48 -0.88
N GLY A 45 -4.58 18.73 0.18
CA GLY A 45 -4.60 20.01 0.89
C GLY A 45 -3.21 20.53 1.29
N GLU A 46 -3.13 21.84 1.57
CA GLU A 46 -1.90 22.56 1.96
C GLU A 46 -1.10 21.76 3.01
N GLY A 47 0.03 21.18 2.58
CA GLY A 47 0.82 20.24 3.38
C GLY A 47 1.51 19.14 2.56
N CYS A 48 1.08 18.87 1.33
CA CYS A 48 1.72 17.88 0.46
C CYS A 48 2.87 18.47 -0.38
N TYR A 49 4.02 18.69 0.27
CA TYR A 49 5.25 19.21 -0.36
C TYR A 49 6.04 18.18 -1.19
N LEU A 50 5.38 17.36 -2.01
CA LEU A 50 6.09 16.40 -2.88
C LEU A 50 6.03 16.67 -4.37
N MET A 51 5.31 17.71 -4.82
CA MET A 51 5.27 18.05 -6.24
C MET A 51 5.17 19.56 -6.44
N LEU A 52 6.27 20.29 -6.31
CA LEU A 52 6.46 21.54 -7.05
C LEU A 52 7.90 21.59 -7.58
N PRO A 53 8.11 21.81 -8.89
CA PRO A 53 9.40 22.24 -9.40
C PRO A 53 9.77 23.57 -8.73
N GLU A 54 10.96 23.65 -8.17
CA GLU A 54 11.46 24.88 -7.54
C GLU A 54 11.79 25.90 -8.63
N ASP A 55 10.81 26.69 -9.04
CA ASP A 55 11.00 27.98 -9.71
C ASP A 55 9.69 28.78 -9.64
N SER A 56 9.37 29.34 -8.46
CA SER A 56 8.48 30.50 -8.35
C SER A 56 8.76 31.24 -7.04
N PRO A 57 8.87 32.57 -7.04
CA PRO A 57 9.20 33.32 -5.83
C PRO A 57 8.02 33.28 -4.85
N SER A 58 8.34 33.03 -3.58
CA SER A 58 7.43 33.06 -2.44
C SER A 58 6.71 34.41 -2.32
N PRO A 59 5.37 34.45 -2.14
CA PRO A 59 4.72 35.67 -1.73
C PRO A 59 4.82 35.83 -0.20
N GLU A 60 5.22 37.03 0.20
CA GLU A 60 5.32 37.49 1.58
C GLU A 60 3.97 37.41 2.31
N VAL A 61 4.00 36.93 3.54
CA VAL A 61 2.84 36.89 4.43
C VAL A 61 2.66 38.26 5.09
N SER A 62 1.43 38.79 5.02
CA SER A 62 0.96 39.85 5.94
C SER A 62 -0.34 39.39 6.62
N PRO A 63 -0.55 39.69 7.91
CA PRO A 63 -1.70 39.20 8.66
C PRO A 63 -2.82 40.22 8.66
N GLU A 64 -4.00 39.87 8.12
CA GLU A 64 -5.22 40.61 8.44
C GLU A 64 -6.34 39.64 8.85
N ALA A 65 -6.82 39.88 10.06
CA ALA A 65 -7.91 39.18 10.71
C ALA A 65 -9.26 39.82 10.37
N SER A 66 -10.32 39.05 10.67
CA SER A 66 -11.75 39.44 10.72
C SER A 66 -12.48 39.36 9.38
N ALA A 67 -13.78 39.07 9.29
CA ALA A 67 -14.79 38.81 10.29
C ALA A 67 -15.88 37.98 9.60
N ASP A 68 -16.02 36.71 9.94
CA ASP A 68 -17.29 35.99 9.74
C ASP A 68 -17.24 34.70 10.54
N GLY A 69 -17.80 34.77 11.75
CA GLY A 69 -17.88 33.68 12.73
C GLY A 69 -18.79 32.55 12.29
N ARG A 70 -18.45 31.85 11.20
CA ARG A 70 -19.04 30.57 10.83
C ARG A 70 -17.94 29.51 10.85
N PRO A 71 -18.01 28.51 11.74
CA PRO A 71 -17.17 27.34 11.60
C PRO A 71 -17.54 26.66 10.28
N ARG A 72 -16.60 26.62 9.31
CA ARG A 72 -16.69 25.67 8.21
C ARG A 72 -16.58 24.29 8.83
N LEU A 73 -17.72 23.61 8.93
CA LEU A 73 -17.84 22.24 9.44
C LEU A 73 -16.81 21.35 8.75
N LEU A 74 -15.82 20.93 9.52
CA LEU A 74 -15.17 19.63 9.35
C LEU A 74 -16.25 18.56 9.54
N ALA A 75 -16.67 17.95 8.44
CA ALA A 75 -17.43 16.72 8.43
C ALA A 75 -16.89 15.91 7.22
N ARG A 76 -16.48 14.65 7.35
CA ARG A 76 -17.07 13.60 8.16
C ARG A 76 -16.01 12.61 8.61
N GLY A 77 -15.98 12.34 9.92
CA GLY A 77 -15.71 10.99 10.38
C GLY A 77 -16.78 10.07 9.80
N ALA A 78 -16.36 9.11 8.99
CA ALA A 78 -17.17 7.98 8.56
C ALA A 78 -16.25 6.78 8.37
N ILE A 79 -16.31 5.90 9.37
CA ILE A 79 -15.88 4.51 9.31
C ILE A 79 -16.67 3.88 8.15
N GLY A 80 -16.00 3.67 7.00
CA GLY A 80 -16.60 3.07 5.80
C GLY A 80 -17.11 4.05 4.75
N GLY A 81 -16.20 4.75 4.07
CA GLY A 81 -16.46 5.44 2.81
C GLY A 81 -15.94 4.63 1.62
N SER A 82 -16.72 4.56 0.54
CA SER A 82 -16.29 4.12 -0.79
C SER A 82 -15.05 4.90 -1.22
N VAL A 83 -14.01 4.18 -1.62
CA VAL A 83 -12.73 4.74 -2.10
C VAL A 83 -12.99 5.53 -3.38
N GLY A 84 -12.64 6.82 -3.39
CA GLY A 84 -12.75 7.66 -4.59
C GLY A 84 -11.87 7.14 -5.75
N PRO A 85 -12.13 7.54 -7.01
CA PRO A 85 -11.37 7.07 -8.17
C PRO A 85 -9.87 7.38 -8.11
N HIS A 86 -9.46 8.30 -7.23
CA HIS A 86 -8.08 8.73 -7.02
C HIS A 86 -7.53 8.37 -5.64
N GLU A 87 -8.12 7.43 -4.90
CA GLU A 87 -7.60 7.04 -3.59
C GLU A 87 -6.92 5.66 -3.62
N VAL A 88 -5.84 5.50 -2.85
CA VAL A 88 -5.18 4.22 -2.54
C VAL A 88 -5.29 3.97 -1.05
N ARG A 89 -5.56 2.73 -0.68
CA ARG A 89 -5.56 2.29 0.73
C ARG A 89 -4.23 1.60 1.04
N ILE A 90 -3.43 2.22 1.88
CA ILE A 90 -2.18 1.65 2.39
C ILE A 90 -2.49 0.93 3.69
N TRP A 91 -2.04 -0.32 3.84
CA TRP A 91 -2.19 -1.06 5.09
C TRP A 91 -0.81 -1.23 5.76
N ASP A 92 -0.70 -0.78 7.00
CA ASP A 92 0.41 -1.14 7.88
C ASP A 92 0.10 -2.50 8.51
N LEU A 93 0.90 -3.50 8.17
CA LEU A 93 0.74 -4.85 8.65
C LEU A 93 1.69 -5.11 9.83
N PRO A 94 1.31 -5.96 10.79
CA PRO A 94 2.20 -6.35 11.88
C PRO A 94 3.50 -6.94 11.34
N GLY A 95 4.56 -6.89 12.14
CA GLY A 95 5.82 -7.55 11.76
C GLY A 95 5.60 -9.04 11.53
N LEU A 96 6.28 -9.61 10.54
CA LEU A 96 6.18 -11.03 10.22
C LEU A 96 6.78 -11.86 11.37
N ASP A 97 5.96 -12.64 12.06
CA ASP A 97 6.43 -13.55 13.11
C ASP A 97 6.83 -14.90 12.49
N THR A 98 8.05 -15.31 12.80
CA THR A 98 8.74 -16.55 12.37
C THR A 98 7.94 -17.84 12.52
N LYS A 99 6.92 -17.90 13.39
CA LYS A 99 6.27 -19.17 13.77
C LYS A 99 5.12 -19.62 12.87
N LYS A 100 4.55 -18.76 12.00
CA LYS A 100 3.33 -19.09 11.23
C LYS A 100 3.21 -18.32 9.89
N ARG A 101 4.03 -18.68 8.89
CA ARG A 101 4.19 -17.94 7.62
C ARG A 101 3.01 -18.08 6.64
N GLU A 102 2.61 -19.30 6.30
CA GLU A 102 1.50 -19.55 5.37
C GLU A 102 0.18 -19.04 5.96
N ALA A 103 0.03 -19.21 7.27
CA ALA A 103 -1.04 -18.62 8.04
C ALA A 103 -0.96 -17.09 7.98
N TYR A 104 0.20 -16.45 8.07
CA TYR A 104 0.32 -14.99 7.94
C TYR A 104 -0.19 -14.48 6.58
N ILE A 105 0.20 -15.12 5.47
CA ILE A 105 -0.23 -14.71 4.12
C ILE A 105 -1.75 -14.81 3.98
N SER A 106 -2.33 -15.92 4.43
CA SER A 106 -3.76 -16.19 4.33
C SER A 106 -4.61 -15.42 5.35
N GLU A 107 -4.19 -15.34 6.61
CA GLU A 107 -4.87 -14.64 7.71
C GLU A 107 -4.90 -13.13 7.48
N LEU A 108 -3.80 -12.54 7.01
CA LEU A 108 -3.77 -11.11 6.67
C LEU A 108 -4.38 -10.83 5.30
N GLY A 109 -4.64 -11.87 4.51
CA GLY A 109 -5.26 -11.76 3.20
C GLY A 109 -4.38 -11.02 2.21
N LEU A 110 -3.06 -11.29 2.21
CA LEU A 110 -2.13 -10.71 1.24
C LEU A 110 -2.53 -10.95 -0.23
N PRO A 111 -3.14 -12.10 -0.59
CA PRO A 111 -3.67 -12.31 -1.95
C PRO A 111 -4.70 -11.27 -2.41
N PHE A 112 -5.33 -10.53 -1.49
CA PHE A 112 -6.32 -9.50 -1.83
C PHE A 112 -5.71 -8.11 -2.08
N PHE A 113 -4.40 -7.96 -1.96
CA PHE A 113 -3.73 -6.69 -2.20
C PHE A 113 -3.37 -6.51 -3.67
N ASP A 114 -3.53 -5.28 -4.17
CA ASP A 114 -3.07 -4.91 -5.52
C ASP A 114 -1.55 -5.09 -5.65
N VAL A 115 -0.81 -4.69 -4.61
CA VAL A 115 0.64 -4.80 -4.50
C VAL A 115 1.04 -4.92 -3.03
N VAL A 116 2.08 -5.71 -2.74
CA VAL A 116 2.66 -5.83 -1.40
C VAL A 116 4.05 -5.18 -1.37
N LEU A 117 4.29 -4.32 -0.38
CA LEU A 117 5.61 -3.74 -0.14
C LEU A 117 6.35 -4.55 0.93
N ILE A 118 7.48 -5.17 0.57
CA ILE A 118 8.33 -5.90 1.51
C ILE A 118 9.41 -4.94 2.00
N VAL A 119 9.21 -4.36 3.18
CA VAL A 119 10.06 -3.30 3.73
C VAL A 119 11.07 -3.86 4.72
N TYR A 120 12.35 -3.63 4.47
CA TYR A 120 13.45 -4.08 5.31
C TYR A 120 14.52 -2.98 5.45
N SER A 121 15.23 -2.95 6.59
CA SER A 121 16.22 -1.89 6.90
C SER A 121 17.59 -2.43 7.31
N GLN A 122 17.82 -3.75 7.21
CA GLN A 122 19.16 -4.36 7.29
C GLN A 122 19.33 -5.43 6.19
N ARG A 123 19.99 -6.56 6.43
CA ARG A 123 20.04 -7.64 5.43
C ARG A 123 18.65 -8.20 5.17
N VAL A 124 18.42 -8.72 3.96
CA VAL A 124 17.20 -9.47 3.69
C VAL A 124 17.33 -10.79 4.46
N THR A 125 16.36 -11.09 5.31
CA THR A 125 16.34 -12.36 6.01
C THR A 125 15.67 -13.42 5.13
N GLY A 126 15.90 -14.70 5.43
CA GLY A 126 15.22 -15.79 4.70
C GLY A 126 13.69 -15.66 4.73
N LEU A 127 13.17 -14.99 5.76
CA LEU A 127 11.75 -14.72 5.92
C LEU A 127 11.19 -13.79 4.83
N GLU A 128 11.87 -12.69 4.50
CA GLU A 128 11.44 -11.79 3.41
C GLU A 128 11.56 -12.48 2.04
N LEU A 129 12.61 -13.27 1.82
CA LEU A 129 12.82 -13.99 0.55
C LEU A 129 11.73 -15.04 0.31
N GLU A 130 11.37 -15.81 1.32
CA GLU A 130 10.29 -16.79 1.21
C GLU A 130 8.92 -16.13 1.02
N LEU A 131 8.67 -14.98 1.68
CA LEU A 131 7.46 -14.21 1.45
C LEU A 131 7.38 -13.72 -0.01
N ALA A 132 8.47 -13.17 -0.54
CA ALA A 132 8.56 -12.71 -1.93
C ALA A 132 8.25 -13.86 -2.90
N ARG A 133 8.90 -15.02 -2.73
CA ARG A 133 8.65 -16.22 -3.54
C ARG A 133 7.20 -16.69 -3.44
N SER A 134 6.62 -16.73 -2.24
CA SER A 134 5.23 -17.17 -2.05
C SER A 134 4.25 -16.23 -2.76
N LEU A 135 4.46 -14.92 -2.67
CA LEU A 135 3.63 -13.93 -3.35
C LEU A 135 3.72 -14.09 -4.88
N GLU A 136 4.91 -14.33 -5.42
CA GLU A 136 5.15 -14.45 -6.87
C GLU A 136 4.76 -15.81 -7.47
N GLU A 137 5.18 -16.90 -6.84
CA GLU A 137 5.02 -18.25 -7.39
C GLU A 137 3.64 -18.81 -7.09
N VAL A 138 3.13 -18.63 -5.86
CA VAL A 138 1.88 -19.25 -5.39
C VAL A 138 0.69 -18.32 -5.56
N HIS A 139 0.79 -17.07 -5.07
CA HIS A 139 -0.37 -16.19 -4.97
C HIS A 139 -0.54 -15.23 -6.15
N LYS A 140 0.47 -15.12 -7.03
CA LYS A 140 0.51 -14.21 -8.18
C LYS A 140 0.20 -12.75 -7.79
N VAL A 141 0.72 -12.32 -6.65
CA VAL A 141 0.60 -10.96 -6.13
C VAL A 141 1.89 -10.20 -6.46
N PRO A 142 1.82 -9.07 -7.20
CA PRO A 142 2.96 -8.19 -7.39
C PRO A 142 3.50 -7.74 -6.03
N HIS A 143 4.81 -7.78 -5.89
CA HIS A 143 5.49 -7.31 -4.70
C HIS A 143 6.66 -6.42 -5.09
N LEU A 144 6.93 -5.40 -4.26
CA LEU A 144 8.08 -4.50 -4.42
C LEU A 144 8.92 -4.60 -3.15
N ALA A 145 10.21 -4.93 -3.31
CA ALA A 145 11.13 -4.90 -2.18
C ALA A 145 11.62 -3.47 -1.94
N VAL A 146 11.60 -3.03 -0.69
CA VAL A 146 11.94 -1.67 -0.29
C VAL A 146 12.97 -1.72 0.83
N ARG A 147 14.21 -1.37 0.50
CA ARG A 147 15.26 -1.10 1.47
C ARG A 147 15.03 0.31 2.02
N SER A 148 14.60 0.39 3.27
CA SER A 148 14.43 1.66 3.97
C SER A 148 15.68 2.06 4.74
N GLN A 149 15.74 3.33 5.13
CA GLN A 149 16.79 3.91 5.98
C GLN A 149 18.17 3.96 5.32
N VAL A 150 18.21 4.15 3.99
CA VAL A 150 19.49 4.22 3.25
C VAL A 150 20.36 5.41 3.66
N ASP A 151 19.75 6.45 4.22
CA ASP A 151 20.46 7.57 4.85
C ASP A 151 21.39 7.09 5.97
N LEU A 152 20.92 6.15 6.81
CA LEU A 152 21.73 5.59 7.89
C LEU A 152 22.82 4.65 7.37
N ASP A 153 22.53 3.89 6.31
CA ASP A 153 23.55 3.04 5.66
C ASP A 153 24.69 3.92 5.11
N ILE A 154 24.37 5.02 4.43
CA ILE A 154 25.35 5.97 3.87
C ILE A 154 26.15 6.65 4.99
N GLU A 155 25.48 7.16 6.03
CA GLU A 155 26.15 7.80 7.17
C GLU A 155 27.15 6.85 7.84
N SER A 156 26.74 5.60 8.04
CA SER A 156 27.55 4.58 8.73
C SER A 156 28.77 4.17 7.88
N GLU A 157 28.57 3.87 6.60
CA GLU A 157 29.64 3.48 5.68
C GLU A 157 30.61 4.63 5.36
N SER A 158 30.12 5.87 5.31
CA SER A 158 30.98 7.04 5.19
C SER A 158 31.84 7.24 6.45
N ALA A 159 31.28 7.04 7.64
CA ALA A 159 31.99 7.25 8.90
C ALA A 159 33.06 6.16 9.15
N ASP A 160 32.70 4.89 8.90
CA ASP A 160 33.54 3.75 9.24
C ASP A 160 34.54 3.41 8.12
N HIS A 161 34.17 3.66 6.87
CA HIS A 161 34.91 3.18 5.69
C HIS A 161 35.22 4.26 4.66
N GLY A 162 34.79 5.51 4.88
CA GLY A 162 35.05 6.62 3.95
C GLY A 162 34.44 6.42 2.57
N ARG A 163 33.41 5.56 2.44
CA ARG A 163 32.75 5.26 1.17
C ARG A 163 31.86 6.39 0.73
N SER A 164 31.80 6.61 -0.59
CA SER A 164 30.87 7.57 -1.18
C SER A 164 29.44 7.03 -1.20
N GLU A 165 28.46 7.93 -1.21
CA GLU A 165 27.04 7.60 -1.33
C GLU A 165 26.76 6.65 -2.51
N GLU A 166 27.34 6.93 -3.68
CA GLU A 166 27.14 6.13 -4.89
C GLU A 166 27.65 4.68 -4.71
N GLU A 167 28.79 4.50 -4.06
CA GLU A 167 29.34 3.17 -3.77
C GLU A 167 28.45 2.38 -2.82
N VAL A 168 27.94 3.04 -1.78
CA VAL A 168 27.04 2.42 -0.80
C VAL A 168 25.74 1.98 -1.48
N LEU A 169 25.08 2.87 -2.23
CA LEU A 169 23.84 2.53 -2.94
C LEU A 169 24.04 1.39 -3.95
N ARG A 170 25.17 1.40 -4.68
CA ARG A 170 25.53 0.33 -5.61
C ARG A 170 25.71 -1.00 -4.90
N GLN A 171 26.39 -1.01 -3.74
CA GLN A 171 26.62 -2.21 -2.95
C GLN A 171 25.30 -2.75 -2.38
N LEU A 172 24.47 -1.90 -1.76
CA LEU A 172 23.18 -2.29 -1.19
C LEU A 172 22.26 -2.94 -2.24
N ARG A 173 22.26 -2.41 -3.46
CA ARG A 173 21.54 -2.98 -4.59
C ARG A 173 22.13 -4.33 -5.01
N ALA A 174 23.45 -4.43 -5.15
CA ALA A 174 24.12 -5.69 -5.51
C ALA A 174 23.84 -6.80 -4.48
N ASP A 175 23.87 -6.46 -3.18
CA ASP A 175 23.58 -7.39 -2.09
C ASP A 175 22.15 -7.92 -2.18
N ALA A 176 21.15 -7.03 -2.32
CA ALA A 176 19.75 -7.42 -2.45
C ALA A 176 19.50 -8.36 -3.64
N LEU A 177 20.13 -8.09 -4.79
CA LEU A 177 20.04 -8.95 -5.97
C LEU A 177 20.71 -10.31 -5.74
N SER A 178 21.87 -10.33 -5.09
CA SER A 178 22.60 -11.56 -4.77
C SER A 178 21.86 -12.44 -3.76
N GLU A 179 21.10 -11.82 -2.85
CA GLU A 179 20.25 -12.50 -1.88
C GLU A 179 18.97 -13.09 -2.52
N GLY A 180 18.66 -12.72 -3.77
CA GLY A 180 17.61 -13.31 -4.58
C GLY A 180 16.35 -12.47 -4.73
N LEU A 181 16.40 -11.17 -4.42
CA LEU A 181 15.33 -10.23 -4.78
C LEU A 181 15.48 -9.82 -6.25
N GLY A 182 14.39 -9.82 -7.02
CA GLY A 182 14.43 -9.46 -8.44
C GLY A 182 14.67 -7.96 -8.70
N SER A 183 14.15 -7.08 -7.83
CA SER A 183 14.37 -5.63 -7.87
C SER A 183 14.15 -5.01 -6.48
N VAL A 184 14.83 -3.90 -6.20
CA VAL A 184 14.76 -3.19 -4.90
C VAL A 184 14.73 -1.68 -5.08
N PHE A 185 13.87 -1.02 -4.29
CA PHE A 185 13.84 0.44 -4.11
C PHE A 185 14.64 0.83 -2.88
N LEU A 186 15.60 1.72 -3.05
CA LEU A 186 16.45 2.30 -2.01
C LEU A 186 15.83 3.63 -1.56
N VAL A 187 15.27 3.69 -0.34
CA VAL A 187 14.48 4.85 0.10
C VAL A 187 14.87 5.36 1.49
N SER A 188 14.72 6.67 1.68
CA SER A 188 14.77 7.31 2.99
C SER A 188 13.45 7.99 3.31
N ALA A 189 12.86 7.66 4.46
CA ALA A 189 11.69 8.37 4.97
C ALA A 189 12.04 9.79 5.46
N ARG A 190 13.32 10.06 5.76
CA ARG A 190 13.82 11.38 6.22
C ARG A 190 14.03 12.35 5.06
N GLN A 191 14.33 11.82 3.88
CA GLN A 191 14.67 12.59 2.68
C GLN A 191 13.75 12.19 1.52
N PRO A 192 12.46 12.56 1.55
CA PRO A 192 11.46 12.01 0.64
C PRO A 192 11.56 12.47 -0.81
N LYS A 193 12.30 13.56 -1.06
CA LYS A 193 12.61 14.06 -2.40
C LYS A 193 13.88 13.43 -3.00
N GLN A 194 14.60 12.60 -2.25
CA GLN A 194 15.87 11.99 -2.66
C GLN A 194 15.72 10.49 -2.87
N PHE A 195 16.77 9.87 -3.40
CA PHE A 195 16.84 8.44 -3.73
C PHE A 195 15.65 7.99 -4.59
N GLU A 196 15.07 6.83 -4.27
CA GLU A 196 14.09 6.17 -5.13
C GLU A 196 12.65 6.23 -4.59
N LEU A 197 12.40 7.08 -3.58
CA LEU A 197 11.06 7.21 -3.01
C LEU A 197 10.04 7.78 -4.03
N PRO A 198 10.37 8.81 -4.85
CA PRO A 198 9.47 9.28 -5.90
C PRO A 198 9.10 8.19 -6.91
N GLN A 199 10.08 7.38 -7.34
CA GLN A 199 9.88 6.26 -8.28
C GLN A 199 9.04 5.15 -7.63
N LEU A 200 9.25 4.86 -6.34
CA LEU A 200 8.40 3.92 -5.60
C LEU A 200 6.94 4.39 -5.58
N MET A 201 6.69 5.68 -5.32
CA MET A 201 5.35 6.26 -5.35
C MET A 201 4.69 6.12 -6.72
N GLU A 202 5.40 6.44 -7.79
CA GLU A 202 4.90 6.30 -9.17
C GLU A 202 4.56 4.85 -9.51
N ASN A 203 5.39 3.90 -9.10
CA ASN A 203 5.14 2.46 -9.32
C ASN A 203 3.91 1.97 -8.54
N ILE A 204 3.75 2.36 -7.28
CA ILE A 204 2.54 2.02 -6.51
C ILE A 204 1.29 2.59 -7.19
N CYS A 205 1.35 3.85 -7.64
CA CYS A 205 0.24 4.48 -8.37
C CYS A 205 -0.07 3.73 -9.67
N SER A 206 0.95 3.35 -10.42
CA SER A 206 0.81 2.66 -11.70
C SER A 206 0.20 1.28 -11.52
N VAL A 207 0.70 0.48 -10.56
CA VAL A 207 0.14 -0.84 -10.25
C VAL A 207 -1.31 -0.73 -9.76
N ALA A 208 -1.59 0.22 -8.86
CA ALA A 208 -2.94 0.45 -8.36
C ALA A 208 -3.92 0.94 -9.44
N LYS A 209 -3.45 1.63 -10.48
CA LYS A 209 -4.27 2.02 -11.64
C LYS A 209 -4.49 0.84 -12.59
N VAL A 210 -3.44 0.07 -12.88
CA VAL A 210 -3.50 -1.09 -13.79
C VAL A 210 -4.41 -2.18 -13.20
N ARG A 211 -4.24 -2.54 -11.93
CA ARG A 211 -5.08 -3.57 -11.30
C ARG A 211 -6.53 -3.14 -11.07
N ARG A 212 -6.78 -1.84 -10.81
CA ARG A 212 -8.14 -1.29 -10.87
C ARG A 212 -8.79 -1.51 -12.24
N ARG A 213 -8.02 -1.41 -13.34
CA ARG A 213 -8.49 -1.69 -14.70
C ARG A 213 -8.62 -3.18 -15.00
N MET A 214 -7.80 -4.05 -14.40
CA MET A 214 -7.90 -5.51 -14.57
C MET A 214 -9.11 -6.12 -13.84
N HIS A 215 -9.49 -5.56 -12.69
CA HIS A 215 -10.76 -5.93 -12.04
C HIS A 215 -11.99 -5.39 -12.76
N LEU A 216 -11.80 -4.47 -13.70
CA LEU A 216 -12.82 -4.10 -14.67
C LEU A 216 -12.71 -5.08 -15.86
N GLU A 217 -13.53 -6.13 -15.78
CA GLU A 217 -14.34 -6.67 -16.89
C GLU A 217 -14.12 -8.12 -17.36
N THR A 218 -13.03 -8.84 -17.05
CA THR A 218 -12.85 -10.20 -17.67
C THR A 218 -12.41 -11.36 -16.77
N GLU A 219 -11.84 -11.16 -15.58
CA GLU A 219 -11.30 -12.28 -14.76
C GLU A 219 -11.60 -12.19 -13.26
N CYS A 220 -11.69 -13.34 -12.61
CA CYS A 220 -11.93 -13.46 -11.19
C CYS A 220 -10.70 -13.02 -10.37
N PRO A 221 -10.85 -12.05 -9.45
CA PRO A 221 -9.79 -11.59 -8.55
C PRO A 221 -9.18 -12.63 -7.62
N ILE A 222 -9.91 -13.72 -7.35
CA ILE A 222 -9.57 -14.68 -6.29
C ILE A 222 -8.85 -15.90 -6.88
N CYS A 223 -9.36 -16.43 -7.98
CA CYS A 223 -8.77 -17.60 -8.65
C CYS A 223 -8.07 -17.27 -9.97
N TYR A 224 -8.14 -16.03 -10.44
CA TYR A 224 -7.57 -15.56 -11.72
C TYR A 224 -8.13 -16.27 -12.97
N GLU A 225 -9.23 -17.01 -12.84
CA GLU A 225 -9.93 -17.61 -13.98
C GLU A 225 -10.86 -16.59 -14.64
N CYS A 226 -10.97 -16.60 -15.97
CA CYS A 226 -11.84 -15.69 -16.70
C CYS A 226 -13.31 -15.83 -16.28
N PHE A 227 -14.03 -14.71 -16.26
CA PHE A 227 -15.47 -14.76 -16.09
C PHE A 227 -16.10 -15.42 -17.31
N ASN A 228 -17.03 -16.34 -17.05
CA ASN A 228 -17.82 -16.99 -18.09
C ASN A 228 -19.27 -17.02 -17.62
N GLU A 229 -20.17 -16.37 -18.36
CA GLU A 229 -21.59 -16.30 -17.99
C GLU A 229 -22.31 -17.65 -18.17
N GLU A 230 -21.81 -18.50 -19.06
CA GLU A 230 -22.33 -19.84 -19.34
C GLU A 230 -21.94 -20.86 -18.26
N ASP A 231 -20.88 -20.58 -17.51
CA ASP A 231 -20.39 -21.43 -16.42
C ASP A 231 -20.79 -20.85 -15.06
N GLU A 232 -21.59 -21.59 -14.28
CA GLU A 232 -22.01 -21.17 -12.96
C GLU A 232 -20.83 -20.91 -12.00
N ASP A 233 -19.74 -21.67 -12.13
CA ASP A 233 -18.54 -21.51 -11.31
C ASP A 233 -17.77 -20.23 -11.65
N HIS A 234 -17.77 -19.86 -12.93
CA HIS A 234 -17.04 -18.70 -13.45
C HIS A 234 -17.90 -17.48 -13.68
N SER A 235 -19.20 -17.57 -13.39
CA SER A 235 -20.09 -16.43 -13.54
C SER A 235 -19.79 -15.31 -12.55
N CYS A 236 -19.85 -14.06 -13.03
CA CYS A 236 -19.52 -12.89 -12.22
C CYS A 236 -20.61 -12.61 -11.16
N CYS A 237 -20.24 -12.74 -9.89
CA CYS A 237 -21.05 -12.43 -8.73
C CYS A 237 -20.55 -11.12 -8.09
N THR A 238 -21.41 -10.11 -8.02
CA THR A 238 -21.02 -8.75 -7.61
C THR A 238 -21.40 -8.45 -6.17
N CYS A 239 -20.59 -7.61 -5.53
CA CYS A 239 -20.88 -7.06 -4.22
C CYS A 239 -21.84 -5.87 -4.34
N HIS A 240 -22.98 -5.93 -3.66
CA HIS A 240 -23.97 -4.85 -3.66
C HIS A 240 -23.40 -3.49 -3.19
N TRP A 241 -22.39 -3.50 -2.31
CA TRP A 241 -21.83 -2.29 -1.72
C TRP A 241 -20.75 -1.60 -2.56
N CYS A 242 -19.93 -2.37 -3.28
CA CYS A 242 -18.76 -1.83 -3.98
C CYS A 242 -18.72 -2.15 -5.47
N GLY A 243 -19.69 -2.91 -6.00
CA GLY A 243 -19.78 -3.27 -7.41
C GLY A 243 -18.75 -4.32 -7.86
N ASN A 244 -17.70 -4.60 -7.09
CA ASN A 244 -16.66 -5.54 -7.47
C ASN A 244 -17.18 -6.98 -7.58
N GLY A 245 -16.72 -7.68 -8.61
CA GLY A 245 -17.12 -9.04 -8.97
C GLY A 245 -16.11 -10.09 -8.53
N VAL A 246 -16.61 -11.28 -8.17
CA VAL A 246 -15.82 -12.52 -8.02
C VAL A 246 -16.56 -13.66 -8.71
N CYS A 247 -15.89 -14.74 -9.09
CA CYS A 247 -16.57 -15.85 -9.74
C CYS A 247 -17.49 -16.60 -8.75
N GLY A 248 -18.50 -17.30 -9.27
CA GLY A 248 -19.45 -18.07 -8.48
C GLY A 248 -18.80 -19.10 -7.55
N ARG A 249 -17.72 -19.76 -7.99
CA ARG A 249 -16.93 -20.69 -7.20
C ARG A 249 -16.30 -20.02 -5.98
N CYS A 250 -15.59 -18.92 -6.19
CA CYS A 250 -14.97 -18.17 -5.10
C CYS A 250 -16.02 -17.50 -4.20
N ALA A 251 -17.14 -17.03 -4.75
CA ALA A 251 -18.25 -16.51 -3.97
C ALA A 251 -18.79 -17.55 -2.99
N ARG A 252 -18.96 -18.82 -3.43
CA ARG A 252 -19.40 -19.92 -2.56
C ARG A 252 -18.38 -20.29 -1.50
N ASN A 253 -17.09 -20.32 -1.85
CA ASN A 253 -16.01 -20.59 -0.89
C ASN A 253 -15.92 -19.53 0.21
N LEU A 254 -16.35 -18.30 -0.07
CA LEU A 254 -16.40 -17.21 0.91
C LEU A 254 -17.68 -17.20 1.77
N ARG A 255 -18.71 -18.01 1.46
CA ARG A 255 -20.00 -17.97 2.18
C ARG A 255 -19.84 -18.47 3.62
N GLY A 256 -20.32 -17.66 4.56
CA GLY A 256 -20.53 -18.07 5.94
C GLY A 256 -21.84 -18.85 6.14
N ALA A 257 -22.09 -19.29 7.37
CA ALA A 257 -23.20 -20.17 7.73
C ALA A 257 -24.61 -19.61 7.40
N GLN A 258 -24.75 -18.29 7.23
CA GLN A 258 -26.02 -17.63 6.90
C GLN A 258 -26.16 -17.25 5.42
N GLY A 259 -25.26 -17.72 4.55
CA GLY A 259 -25.31 -17.49 3.10
C GLY A 259 -24.80 -16.11 2.66
N GLU A 260 -24.34 -15.28 3.60
CA GLU A 260 -23.60 -14.04 3.33
C GLU A 260 -22.09 -14.29 3.42
N ALA A 261 -21.31 -13.47 2.72
CA ALA A 261 -19.86 -13.51 2.73
C ALA A 261 -19.30 -12.11 3.01
N PRO A 262 -18.17 -11.98 3.73
CA PRO A 262 -17.43 -10.73 3.73
C PRO A 262 -16.86 -10.50 2.32
N CYS A 263 -17.22 -9.38 1.70
CA CYS A 263 -16.66 -9.01 0.40
C CYS A 263 -15.12 -8.89 0.52
N PRO A 264 -14.33 -9.55 -0.34
CA PRO A 264 -12.86 -9.49 -0.24
C PRO A 264 -12.30 -8.08 -0.45
N PHE A 265 -13.07 -7.20 -1.10
CA PHE A 265 -12.69 -5.82 -1.38
C PHE A 265 -13.06 -4.85 -0.26
N CYS A 266 -14.36 -4.77 0.09
CA CYS A 266 -14.85 -3.77 1.04
C CYS A 266 -15.08 -4.34 2.45
N ARG A 267 -14.89 -5.65 2.65
CA ARG A 267 -15.08 -6.41 3.90
C ARG A 267 -16.47 -6.29 4.54
N ARG A 268 -17.43 -5.67 3.85
CA ARG A 268 -18.84 -5.66 4.25
C ARG A 268 -19.48 -7.01 3.97
N TRP A 269 -20.29 -7.47 4.91
CA TRP A 269 -21.14 -8.64 4.71
C TRP A 269 -22.16 -8.35 3.60
N THR A 270 -22.21 -9.24 2.62
CA THR A 270 -23.06 -9.10 1.45
C THR A 270 -23.39 -10.48 0.86
N LYS A 271 -24.47 -10.54 0.08
CA LYS A 271 -24.76 -11.69 -0.77
C LYS A 271 -24.13 -11.43 -2.13
N LEU A 272 -23.00 -12.08 -2.38
CA LEU A 272 -22.38 -12.11 -3.70
C LEU A 272 -23.30 -12.89 -4.64
N ALA A 273 -23.93 -12.19 -5.57
CA ALA A 273 -24.92 -12.73 -6.49
C ALA A 273 -24.70 -12.19 -7.91
N LYS A 274 -25.21 -12.90 -8.92
CA LYS A 274 -25.24 -12.38 -10.28
C LYS A 274 -26.00 -11.05 -10.30
N PRO A 275 -25.52 -10.03 -11.03
CA PRO A 275 -26.30 -8.81 -11.24
C PRO A 275 -27.65 -9.18 -11.90
N PRO A 276 -28.74 -8.49 -11.56
CA PRO A 276 -30.01 -8.71 -12.24
C PRO A 276 -29.83 -8.44 -13.75
N ILE A 277 -30.32 -9.35 -14.58
CA ILE A 277 -30.38 -9.17 -16.03
C ILE A 277 -31.34 -8.00 -16.28
N LEU A 278 -30.84 -6.90 -16.85
CA LEU A 278 -31.62 -5.73 -17.24
C LEU A 278 -32.37 -5.97 -18.56
#